data_AF-A0A1F6AYX0-F1
#
_entry.id   AF-A0A1F6AYX0-F1
#
_cell.length_a   1.000
_cell.length_b   1.000
_cell.length_c   1.000
_cell.angle_alpha   90.00
_cell.angle_beta   90.00
_cell.angle_gamma   90.00
#
_symmetry.space_group_name_H-M   'P 1'
#
loop_
_entity.id
_entity.type
_entity.pdbx_description
1 polymer ?
#
loop_
_entity_poly.entity_id
_entity_poly.type
_entity_poly.pdbx_seq_one_letter_code
_entity_poly.pdbx_strand_id
1 'polypeptide(L)'
;MHQSIIDLSDRSNMFYWQTNRRISAKEQRDIFLTRHARLDEDQLERAVAAGMKRAGFSSDDTRVVSHDPIIIHGSVNTVVPVRLASGREVVIRMHPPEVKNGYFWVEAVATKFARAAGVPTYTCLVVDDTREMVPFDYMIMTREPGKPMQGFSPLPPDLVRRLVTQTGRYAALIHTITPEGFGFFRNDIARRDQRLVGQYQTLSQHIEAGLEEDLGFLEDRQTITSSQRKTVERLFGKHASLLSLETPVLVHNDIADWNQLTDGLRITGMMDWDECVGGDPVMELSAYSLFFGEERMQWFIQGYEEVRKLGDWRERFELYKLRYLVSKLHLRKKRSLVSDSEFLRSVLARGLEAMTEVFTYFRV
;
A
#
# COMPACT_ATOMS: atom_id res chain seq x y z
N MET A 1 33.96 2.77 0.96
CA MET A 1 33.26 2.12 -0.17
C MET A 1 31.85 2.67 -0.20
N HIS A 2 31.46 3.44 -1.21
CA HIS A 2 30.05 3.80 -1.38
C HIS A 2 29.31 2.51 -1.73
N GLN A 3 28.45 2.06 -0.82
CA GLN A 3 27.52 0.98 -1.08
C GLN A 3 26.61 1.47 -2.23
N SER A 4 26.54 0.73 -3.32
CA SER A 4 25.68 1.10 -4.46
C SER A 4 24.22 1.11 -3.98
N ILE A 5 23.55 2.25 -4.11
CA ILE A 5 22.12 2.37 -3.79
C ILE A 5 21.33 1.45 -4.73
N ILE A 6 20.46 0.61 -4.16
CA ILE A 6 19.53 -0.23 -4.91
C ILE A 6 18.39 0.66 -5.40
N ASP A 7 18.27 0.81 -6.71
CA ASP A 7 17.15 1.57 -7.28
C ASP A 7 15.92 0.66 -7.43
N LEU A 8 14.95 0.82 -6.52
CA LEU A 8 13.63 0.16 -6.59
C LEU A 8 12.52 1.14 -7.01
N SER A 9 12.89 2.26 -7.63
CA SER A 9 11.93 3.27 -8.05
C SER A 9 11.16 2.88 -9.31
N ASP A 10 11.74 2.03 -10.15
CA ASP A 10 11.05 1.44 -11.28
C ASP A 10 10.03 0.39 -10.80
N ARG A 11 8.74 0.70 -10.99
CA ARG A 11 7.62 -0.19 -10.71
C ARG A 11 7.02 -0.83 -11.97
N SER A 12 7.73 -0.76 -13.09
CA SER A 12 7.36 -1.46 -14.32
C SER A 12 7.33 -2.97 -14.09
N ASN A 13 6.40 -3.65 -14.78
CA ASN A 13 6.12 -5.07 -14.60
C ASN A 13 5.79 -5.49 -13.15
N MET A 14 5.23 -4.58 -12.33
CA MET A 14 4.76 -4.91 -10.98
C MET A 14 3.24 -4.81 -10.87
N PHE A 15 2.63 -5.84 -10.27
CA PHE A 15 1.24 -5.80 -9.80
C PHE A 15 1.17 -5.43 -8.32
N TYR A 16 2.11 -5.95 -7.51
CA TYR A 16 2.16 -5.73 -6.07
C TYR A 16 3.59 -5.43 -5.64
N TRP A 17 3.87 -4.20 -5.18
CA TRP A 17 5.25 -3.71 -5.02
C TRP A 17 6.02 -4.50 -3.96
N GLN A 18 5.36 -4.90 -2.86
CA GLN A 18 5.96 -5.78 -1.86
C GLN A 18 6.43 -7.14 -2.42
N THR A 19 5.79 -7.67 -3.46
CA THR A 19 6.13 -8.94 -4.12
C THR A 19 7.20 -8.74 -5.19
N ASN A 20 6.94 -7.84 -6.14
CA ASN A 20 7.67 -7.77 -7.41
C ASN A 20 8.93 -6.90 -7.36
N ARG A 21 9.26 -6.29 -6.22
CA ARG A 21 10.55 -5.61 -6.03
C ARG A 21 11.74 -6.54 -6.29
N ARG A 22 12.66 -6.10 -7.14
CA ARG A 22 13.83 -6.84 -7.63
C ARG A 22 14.98 -6.92 -6.61
N ILE A 23 14.69 -7.53 -5.46
CA ILE A 23 15.65 -7.84 -4.41
C ILE A 23 15.56 -9.31 -4.01
N SER A 24 16.67 -9.88 -3.57
CA SER A 24 16.72 -11.21 -2.97
C SER A 24 16.00 -11.25 -1.62
N ALA A 25 15.65 -12.46 -1.16
CA ALA A 25 15.07 -12.63 0.18
C ALA A 25 16.04 -12.20 1.30
N LYS A 26 17.35 -12.34 1.08
CA LYS A 26 18.39 -11.88 2.01
C LYS A 26 18.43 -10.36 2.09
N GLU A 27 18.51 -9.66 0.94
CA GLU A 27 18.43 -8.19 0.90
C GLU A 27 17.13 -7.69 1.52
N GLN A 28 16.01 -8.36 1.26
CA GLN A 28 14.74 -8.01 1.89
C GLN A 28 14.80 -8.06 3.42
N ARG A 29 15.47 -9.06 4.00
CA ARG A 29 15.68 -9.13 5.45
C ARG A 29 16.64 -8.04 5.91
N ASP A 30 17.78 -7.94 5.26
CA ASP A 30 18.90 -7.10 5.70
C ASP A 30 18.62 -5.59 5.54
N ILE A 31 17.74 -5.21 4.61
CA ILE A 31 17.30 -3.83 4.39
C ILE A 31 16.06 -3.52 5.23
N PHE A 32 15.01 -4.33 5.12
CA PHE A 32 13.71 -3.95 5.67
C PHE A 32 13.49 -4.47 7.09
N LEU A 33 13.94 -5.67 7.46
CA LEU A 33 13.62 -6.20 8.79
C LEU A 33 14.51 -5.62 9.90
N THR A 34 15.67 -5.09 9.56
CA THR A 34 16.65 -4.50 10.48
C THR A 34 16.58 -2.96 10.55
N ARG A 35 15.80 -2.30 9.68
CA ARG A 35 15.74 -0.82 9.58
C ARG A 35 15.35 -0.10 10.86
N HIS A 36 14.62 -0.79 11.74
CA HIS A 36 14.18 -0.26 13.04
C HIS A 36 15.24 -0.41 14.13
N ALA A 37 16.39 -1.02 13.83
CA ALA A 37 17.37 -1.39 14.85
C ALA A 37 17.99 -0.17 15.54
N ARG A 38 18.17 0.95 14.83
CA ARG A 38 18.70 2.21 15.39
C ARG A 38 18.17 3.42 14.63
N LEU A 39 17.75 4.43 15.38
CA LEU A 39 17.46 5.78 14.88
C LEU A 39 18.72 6.64 15.06
N ASP A 40 19.18 7.30 14.00
CA ASP A 40 20.19 8.34 14.10
C ASP A 40 19.48 9.68 14.35
N GLU A 41 19.51 10.15 15.60
CA GLU A 41 18.82 11.38 16.04
C GLU A 41 19.35 12.62 15.31
N ASP A 42 20.66 12.70 15.06
CA ASP A 42 21.25 13.81 14.32
C ASP A 42 20.74 13.85 12.87
N GLN A 43 20.60 12.69 12.22
CA GLN A 43 20.00 12.61 10.87
C GLN A 43 18.52 12.96 10.89
N LEU A 44 17.78 12.52 11.90
CA LEU A 44 16.37 12.88 12.09
C LEU A 44 16.21 14.40 12.20
N GLU A 45 16.96 15.05 13.11
CA GLU A 45 16.88 16.49 13.32
C GLU A 45 17.27 17.27 12.06
N ARG A 46 18.33 16.86 11.36
CA ARG A 46 18.74 17.47 10.08
C ARG A 46 17.65 17.34 9.02
N ALA A 47 17.05 16.16 8.86
CA ALA A 47 15.98 15.93 7.89
C ALA A 47 14.75 16.80 8.19
N VAL A 48 14.33 16.85 9.46
CA VAL A 48 13.19 17.67 9.89
C VAL A 48 13.47 19.15 9.68
N ALA A 49 14.62 19.64 10.13
CA ALA A 49 14.98 21.05 9.99
C ALA A 49 15.05 21.50 8.52
N ALA A 50 15.74 20.72 7.67
CA ALA A 50 15.84 21.00 6.25
C ALA A 50 14.48 20.93 5.55
N GLY A 51 13.72 19.87 5.80
CA GLY A 51 12.41 19.64 5.19
C GLY A 51 11.38 20.71 5.57
N MET A 52 11.26 21.05 6.85
CA MET A 52 10.32 22.07 7.33
C MET A 52 10.69 23.46 6.82
N LYS A 53 11.99 23.79 6.75
CA LYS A 53 12.47 25.04 6.14
C LYS A 53 12.12 25.09 4.65
N ARG A 54 12.32 24.00 3.91
CA ARG A 54 11.98 23.89 2.48
C ARG A 54 10.49 24.05 2.22
N ALA A 55 9.66 23.56 3.13
CA ALA A 55 8.20 23.76 3.09
C ALA A 55 7.74 25.17 3.52
N GLY A 56 8.66 26.08 3.83
CA GLY A 56 8.36 27.48 4.13
C GLY A 56 7.88 27.73 5.56
N PHE A 57 8.13 26.82 6.48
CA PHE A 57 7.76 27.00 7.88
C PHE A 57 8.76 27.88 8.66
N SER A 58 8.31 28.40 9.80
CA SER A 58 9.09 29.29 10.68
C SER A 58 10.31 28.60 11.29
N SER A 59 11.26 29.36 11.84
CA SER A 59 12.42 28.79 12.55
C SER A 59 12.02 27.87 13.72
N ASP A 60 10.92 28.19 14.43
CA ASP A 60 10.43 27.37 15.54
C ASP A 60 9.85 26.04 15.07
N ASP A 61 9.34 25.97 13.83
CA ASP A 61 8.89 24.73 13.19
C ASP A 61 10.05 23.93 12.58
N THR A 62 11.30 24.42 12.62
CA THR A 62 12.48 23.67 12.15
C THR A 62 13.24 22.97 13.27
N ARG A 63 12.98 23.35 14.53
CA ARG A 63 13.70 22.81 15.68
C ARG A 63 12.91 21.67 16.32
N VAL A 64 13.48 20.48 16.32
CA VAL A 64 12.97 19.33 17.06
C VAL A 64 13.16 19.57 18.56
N VAL A 65 12.11 19.30 19.35
CA VAL A 65 12.17 19.35 20.82
C VAL A 65 12.12 17.95 21.42
N SER A 66 11.35 17.06 20.81
CA SER A 66 11.27 15.66 21.18
C SER A 66 10.73 14.83 20.02
N HIS A 67 10.90 13.53 20.08
CA HIS A 67 10.24 12.59 19.18
C HIS A 67 9.69 11.39 19.97
N ASP A 68 8.65 10.77 19.43
CA ASP A 68 8.15 9.50 19.95
C ASP A 68 9.09 8.36 19.49
N PRO A 69 9.01 7.15 20.08
CA PRO A 69 9.71 5.98 19.56
C PRO A 69 9.33 5.69 18.09
N ILE A 70 10.24 5.00 17.38
CA ILE A 70 9.94 4.49 16.04
C ILE A 70 8.64 3.67 16.09
N ILE A 71 7.73 3.95 15.17
CA ILE A 71 6.59 3.08 14.93
C ILE A 71 7.10 1.83 14.22
N ILE A 72 7.23 0.73 14.96
CA ILE A 72 7.78 -0.55 14.45
C ILE A 72 6.85 -1.22 13.42
N HIS A 73 5.60 -0.76 13.34
CA HIS A 73 4.62 -1.20 12.35
C HIS A 73 4.93 -0.66 10.94
N GLY A 74 4.68 -1.46 9.91
CA GLY A 74 5.00 -1.16 8.50
C GLY A 74 6.11 -2.04 7.96
N SER A 75 6.27 -2.09 6.63
CA SER A 75 7.18 -3.04 5.97
C SER A 75 8.39 -2.41 5.27
N VAL A 76 8.45 -1.07 5.22
CA VAL A 76 9.36 -0.34 4.31
C VAL A 76 10.11 0.78 5.01
N ASN A 77 9.36 1.76 5.53
CA ASN A 77 9.90 3.00 6.04
C ASN A 77 10.11 2.92 7.55
N THR A 78 11.02 3.75 8.06
CA THR A 78 11.12 4.09 9.48
C THR A 78 10.25 5.32 9.71
N VAL A 79 9.32 5.24 10.66
CA VAL A 79 8.29 6.26 10.88
C VAL A 79 8.41 6.83 12.29
N VAL A 80 8.58 8.14 12.40
CA VAL A 80 8.83 8.81 13.68
C VAL A 80 7.92 10.04 13.83
N PRO A 81 7.04 10.06 14.85
CA PRO A 81 6.35 11.29 15.27
C PRO A 81 7.32 12.25 15.94
N VAL A 82 7.27 13.53 15.60
CA VAL A 82 8.18 14.57 16.05
C VAL A 82 7.39 15.77 16.57
N ARG A 83 7.82 16.31 17.71
CA ARG A 83 7.31 17.57 18.28
C ARG A 83 8.33 18.69 18.04
N LEU A 84 7.85 19.78 17.47
CA LEU A 84 8.65 20.95 17.11
C LEU A 84 8.57 22.04 18.21
N ALA A 85 9.50 22.99 18.20
CA ALA A 85 9.55 24.05 19.20
C ALA A 85 8.35 24.99 19.17
N SER A 86 7.68 25.11 18.03
CA SER A 86 6.39 25.79 17.88
C SER A 86 5.22 25.09 18.60
N GLY A 87 5.42 23.85 19.07
CA GLY A 87 4.38 22.97 19.60
C GLY A 87 3.70 22.11 18.52
N ARG A 88 4.00 22.33 17.23
CA ARG A 88 3.49 21.52 16.12
C ARG A 88 3.99 20.08 16.20
N GLU A 89 3.11 19.14 15.87
CA GLU A 89 3.45 17.74 15.69
C GLU A 89 3.44 17.35 14.22
N VAL A 90 4.48 16.65 13.78
CA VAL A 90 4.62 16.10 12.44
C VAL A 90 5.01 14.64 12.52
N VAL A 91 4.87 13.91 11.42
CA VAL A 91 5.41 12.56 11.26
C VAL A 91 6.39 12.59 10.10
N ILE A 92 7.59 12.05 10.30
CA ILE A 92 8.56 11.83 9.23
C ILE A 92 8.60 10.33 8.89
N ARG A 93 8.52 10.02 7.59
CA ARG A 93 8.80 8.69 7.03
C ARG A 93 10.14 8.76 6.33
N MET A 94 11.09 7.95 6.78
CA MET A 94 12.44 7.84 6.25
C MET A 94 12.58 6.50 5.55
N HIS A 95 13.00 6.52 4.29
CA HIS A 95 13.26 5.31 3.54
C HIS A 95 14.63 4.72 3.92
N PRO A 96 14.87 3.40 3.80
CA PRO A 96 16.19 2.83 4.05
C PRO A 96 17.27 3.50 3.18
N PRO A 97 18.42 3.90 3.74
CA PRO A 97 19.49 4.57 3.00
C PRO A 97 20.00 3.78 1.78
N GLU A 98 19.96 2.45 1.86
CA GLU A 98 20.43 1.53 0.84
C GLU A 98 19.53 1.47 -0.40
N VAL A 99 18.31 2.01 -0.32
CA VAL A 99 17.29 1.89 -1.38
C VAL A 99 16.81 3.26 -1.79
N LYS A 100 16.58 3.48 -3.09
CA LYS A 100 15.89 4.68 -3.59
C LYS A 100 14.37 4.53 -3.53
N ASN A 101 13.71 5.46 -2.86
CA ASN A 101 12.26 5.56 -2.86
C ASN A 101 11.77 6.10 -4.20
N GLY A 102 10.81 5.40 -4.80
CA GLY A 102 10.21 5.81 -6.06
C GLY A 102 8.74 6.16 -5.98
N TYR A 103 8.19 6.52 -4.81
CA TYR A 103 6.74 6.67 -4.67
C TYR A 103 6.26 7.79 -3.73
N PHE A 104 7.13 8.45 -2.95
CA PHE A 104 6.68 9.50 -2.03
C PHE A 104 6.00 10.69 -2.71
N TRP A 105 6.38 11.06 -3.95
CA TRP A 105 5.67 12.11 -4.68
C TRP A 105 4.28 11.66 -5.12
N VAL A 106 4.13 10.39 -5.49
CA VAL A 106 2.81 9.81 -5.75
C VAL A 106 1.95 9.85 -4.48
N GLU A 107 2.48 9.41 -3.33
CA GLU A 107 1.76 9.46 -2.05
C GLU A 107 1.31 10.89 -1.71
N ALA A 108 2.17 11.89 -1.93
CA ALA A 108 1.85 13.30 -1.69
C ALA A 108 0.69 13.80 -2.58
N VAL A 109 0.68 13.43 -3.88
CA VAL A 109 -0.38 13.83 -4.81
C VAL A 109 -1.68 13.06 -4.53
N ALA A 110 -1.60 11.75 -4.27
CA ALA A 110 -2.75 10.91 -3.97
C ALA A 110 -3.48 11.38 -2.70
N THR A 111 -2.74 11.63 -1.62
CA THR A 111 -3.30 12.15 -0.36
C THR A 111 -3.92 13.53 -0.54
N LYS A 112 -3.29 14.42 -1.33
CA LYS A 112 -3.87 15.73 -1.69
C LYS A 112 -5.22 15.60 -2.39
N PHE A 113 -5.34 14.71 -3.38
CA PHE A 113 -6.62 14.48 -4.06
C PHE A 113 -7.65 13.79 -3.16
N ALA A 114 -7.24 12.81 -2.36
CA ALA A 114 -8.13 12.14 -1.40
C ALA A 114 -8.70 13.14 -0.36
N ARG A 115 -7.88 14.04 0.17
CA ARG A 115 -8.33 15.12 1.07
C ARG A 115 -9.33 16.05 0.39
N ALA A 116 -9.07 16.44 -0.86
CA ALA A 116 -9.99 17.27 -1.63
C ALA A 116 -11.34 16.58 -1.87
N ALA A 117 -11.35 15.25 -1.96
CA ALA A 117 -12.56 14.42 -2.04
C ALA A 117 -13.23 14.15 -0.67
N GLY A 118 -12.73 14.72 0.43
CA GLY A 118 -13.31 14.59 1.77
C GLY A 118 -12.84 13.36 2.55
N VAL A 119 -11.80 12.66 2.09
CA VAL A 119 -11.21 11.53 2.81
C VAL A 119 -10.31 12.06 3.94
N PRO A 120 -10.48 11.60 5.20
CA PRO A 120 -9.55 11.93 6.27
C PRO A 120 -8.23 11.21 5.98
N THR A 121 -7.18 11.96 5.72
CA THR A 121 -5.81 11.47 5.53
C THR A 121 -4.84 12.62 5.81
N TYR A 122 -3.55 12.32 5.89
CA TYR A 122 -2.52 13.29 6.21
C TYR A 122 -2.28 14.30 5.08
N THR A 123 -1.75 15.47 5.45
CA THR A 123 -1.19 16.44 4.49
C THR A 123 0.32 16.18 4.39
N CYS A 124 0.81 15.90 3.20
CA CYS A 124 2.25 15.91 2.94
C CYS A 124 2.75 17.36 2.95
N LEU A 125 3.69 17.65 3.86
CA LEU A 125 4.31 18.96 4.00
C LEU A 125 5.52 19.11 3.08
N VAL A 126 6.32 18.06 2.96
CA VAL A 126 7.49 18.03 2.07
C VAL A 126 7.83 16.59 1.68
N VAL A 127 8.37 16.42 0.48
CA VAL A 127 9.11 15.25 0.05
C VAL A 127 10.53 15.71 -0.31
N ASP A 128 11.52 14.98 0.15
CA ASP A 128 12.92 15.15 -0.25
C ASP A 128 13.51 13.81 -0.66
N ASP A 129 13.83 13.71 -1.95
CA ASP A 129 14.50 12.57 -2.59
C ASP A 129 15.87 12.98 -3.18
N THR A 130 16.41 14.13 -2.74
CA THR A 130 17.68 14.68 -3.24
C THR A 130 18.89 14.06 -2.55
N ARG A 131 18.71 13.63 -1.29
CA ARG A 131 19.75 13.10 -0.40
C ARG A 131 20.93 14.05 -0.14
N GLU A 132 20.74 15.34 -0.34
CA GLU A 132 21.80 16.34 -0.13
C GLU A 132 22.11 16.55 1.36
N MET A 133 21.06 16.53 2.21
CA MET A 133 21.18 16.81 3.65
C MET A 133 21.31 15.55 4.50
N VAL A 134 20.78 14.42 4.02
CA VAL A 134 20.72 13.12 4.70
C VAL A 134 20.79 11.99 3.67
N PRO A 135 21.32 10.80 4.02
CA PRO A 135 21.61 9.75 3.03
C PRO A 135 20.39 8.94 2.56
N PHE A 136 19.17 9.41 2.85
CA PHE A 136 17.92 8.70 2.57
C PHE A 136 16.85 9.65 2.05
N ASP A 137 15.88 9.08 1.33
CA ASP A 137 14.69 9.82 0.91
C ASP A 137 13.71 9.90 2.08
N TYR A 138 13.01 11.01 2.24
CA TYR A 138 12.02 11.17 3.29
C TYR A 138 10.81 12.00 2.86
N MET A 139 9.72 11.83 3.58
CA MET A 139 8.56 12.72 3.54
C MET A 139 8.17 13.14 4.95
N ILE A 140 7.79 14.41 5.13
CA ILE A 140 7.20 14.92 6.37
C ILE A 140 5.72 15.19 6.12
N MET A 141 4.88 14.80 7.06
CA MET A 141 3.43 14.95 6.99
C MET A 141 2.84 15.41 8.33
N THR A 142 1.59 15.85 8.30
CA THR A 142 0.82 16.14 9.51
C THR A 142 0.59 14.89 10.35
N ARG A 143 0.60 15.05 11.67
CA ARG A 143 0.19 14.00 12.61
C ARG A 143 -1.34 14.00 12.70
N GLU A 144 -1.97 12.98 12.14
CA GLU A 144 -3.42 12.81 12.25
C GLU A 144 -3.81 12.24 13.62
N PRO A 145 -4.96 12.64 14.19
CA PRO A 145 -5.38 12.19 15.52
C PRO A 145 -5.80 10.73 15.52
N GLY A 146 -5.81 10.11 16.70
CA GLY A 146 -6.25 8.73 16.90
C GLY A 146 -5.12 7.71 16.92
N LYS A 147 -5.48 6.43 16.93
CA LYS A 147 -4.53 5.29 16.88
C LYS A 147 -4.95 4.30 15.79
N PRO A 148 -4.05 3.43 15.30
CA PRO A 148 -4.42 2.38 14.35
C PRO A 148 -5.59 1.54 14.88
N MET A 149 -6.58 1.25 14.03
CA MET A 149 -7.77 0.49 14.41
C MET A 149 -7.42 -0.90 14.95
N GLN A 150 -6.34 -1.51 14.44
CA GLN A 150 -5.79 -2.77 14.96
C GLN A 150 -5.46 -2.70 16.47
N GLY A 151 -5.02 -1.55 16.96
CA GLY A 151 -4.62 -1.33 18.35
C GLY A 151 -5.79 -1.22 19.33
N PHE A 152 -7.04 -1.22 18.86
CA PHE A 152 -8.24 -1.16 19.70
C PHE A 152 -8.92 -2.52 19.90
N SER A 153 -8.31 -3.62 19.45
CA SER A 153 -8.90 -4.95 19.59
C SER A 153 -8.89 -5.45 21.06
N PRO A 154 -10.00 -6.04 21.56
CA PRO A 154 -11.28 -6.19 20.88
C PRO A 154 -12.12 -4.90 20.95
N LEU A 155 -12.58 -4.44 19.78
CA LEU A 155 -13.60 -3.39 19.68
C LEU A 155 -15.00 -4.02 19.82
N PRO A 156 -15.99 -3.33 20.41
CA PRO A 156 -17.38 -3.76 20.37
C PRO A 156 -17.85 -3.97 18.92
N PRO A 157 -18.60 -5.03 18.60
CA PRO A 157 -19.03 -5.34 17.23
C PRO A 157 -19.74 -4.18 16.52
N ASP A 158 -20.60 -3.44 17.20
CA ASP A 158 -21.29 -2.27 16.64
C ASP A 158 -20.34 -1.15 16.23
N LEU A 159 -19.24 -0.97 17.00
CA LEU A 159 -18.22 0.01 16.67
C LEU A 159 -17.39 -0.45 15.48
N VAL A 160 -17.03 -1.73 15.39
CA VAL A 160 -16.37 -2.29 14.19
C VAL A 160 -17.25 -2.10 12.97
N ARG A 161 -18.53 -2.45 13.05
CA ARG A 161 -19.50 -2.24 11.96
C ARG A 161 -19.54 -0.79 11.50
N ARG A 162 -19.64 0.15 12.44
CA ARG A 162 -19.65 1.60 12.13
C ARG A 162 -18.36 2.04 11.43
N LEU A 163 -17.21 1.66 11.96
CA LEU A 163 -15.91 2.05 11.40
C LEU A 163 -15.69 1.43 10.02
N VAL A 164 -16.01 0.15 9.83
CA VAL A 164 -15.90 -0.53 8.52
C VAL A 164 -16.86 0.05 7.49
N THR A 165 -18.08 0.45 7.90
CA THR A 165 -19.01 1.18 7.04
C THR A 165 -18.42 2.55 6.63
N GLN A 166 -17.75 3.26 7.56
CA GLN A 166 -17.03 4.48 7.20
C GLN A 166 -15.87 4.20 6.24
N THR A 167 -15.09 3.14 6.45
CA THR A 167 -14.02 2.71 5.54
C THR A 167 -14.55 2.53 4.11
N GLY A 168 -15.67 1.81 3.95
CA GLY A 168 -16.32 1.65 2.65
C GLY A 168 -16.71 2.97 2.00
N ARG A 169 -17.28 3.90 2.78
CA ARG A 169 -17.63 5.26 2.32
C ARG A 169 -16.39 6.01 1.82
N TYR A 170 -15.27 5.93 2.55
CA TYR A 170 -14.02 6.56 2.14
C TYR A 170 -13.42 5.91 0.90
N ALA A 171 -13.43 4.58 0.76
CA ALA A 171 -13.01 3.92 -0.47
C ALA A 171 -13.81 4.41 -1.68
N ALA A 172 -15.13 4.58 -1.54
CA ALA A 172 -15.96 5.12 -2.62
C ALA A 172 -15.61 6.58 -2.98
N LEU A 173 -15.27 7.42 -1.99
CA LEU A 173 -14.78 8.79 -2.21
C LEU A 173 -13.42 8.79 -2.91
N ILE A 174 -12.48 7.94 -2.49
CA ILE A 174 -11.18 7.77 -3.16
C ILE A 174 -11.40 7.42 -4.64
N HIS A 175 -12.33 6.50 -4.92
CA HIS A 175 -12.59 6.05 -6.27
C HIS A 175 -13.21 7.16 -7.16
N THR A 176 -13.72 8.27 -6.61
CA THR A 176 -14.18 9.43 -7.43
C THR A 176 -13.04 10.13 -8.16
N ILE A 177 -11.79 9.90 -7.75
CA ILE A 177 -10.60 10.44 -8.38
C ILE A 177 -10.25 9.57 -9.57
N THR A 178 -10.29 10.14 -10.78
CA THR A 178 -10.00 9.46 -12.04
C THR A 178 -8.63 9.86 -12.58
N PRO A 179 -7.56 9.09 -12.29
CA PRO A 179 -6.23 9.36 -12.83
C PRO A 179 -6.17 9.04 -14.34
N GLU A 180 -5.02 9.30 -14.96
CA GLU A 180 -4.77 8.84 -16.33
C GLU A 180 -4.05 7.49 -16.32
N GLY A 181 -4.53 6.50 -17.06
CA GLY A 181 -3.88 5.19 -17.15
C GLY A 181 -3.98 4.32 -15.89
N PHE A 182 -3.44 3.10 -15.98
CA PHE A 182 -3.57 2.03 -14.99
C PHE A 182 -2.23 1.63 -14.36
N GLY A 183 -2.31 0.93 -13.23
CA GLY A 183 -1.17 0.45 -12.44
C GLY A 183 -0.51 1.52 -11.59
N PHE A 184 0.71 1.23 -11.13
CA PHE A 184 1.51 2.18 -10.36
C PHE A 184 1.72 3.48 -11.13
N PHE A 185 1.69 4.59 -10.41
CA PHE A 185 1.85 5.92 -10.97
C PHE A 185 3.32 6.28 -11.17
N ARG A 186 3.58 7.07 -12.21
CA ARG A 186 4.90 7.62 -12.50
C ARG A 186 5.28 8.73 -11.52
N ASN A 187 6.26 8.44 -10.67
CA ASN A 187 6.67 9.32 -9.58
C ASN A 187 7.34 10.62 -10.05
N ASP A 188 8.02 10.60 -11.20
CA ASP A 188 8.57 11.79 -11.85
C ASP A 188 7.46 12.75 -12.32
N ILE A 189 6.33 12.22 -12.82
CA ILE A 189 5.17 13.02 -13.21
C ILE A 189 4.43 13.55 -11.98
N ALA A 190 4.26 12.74 -10.94
CA ALA A 190 3.69 13.22 -9.68
C ALA A 190 4.52 14.38 -9.11
N ARG A 191 5.86 14.27 -9.15
CA ARG A 191 6.79 15.33 -8.74
C ARG A 191 6.63 16.59 -9.58
N ARG A 192 6.74 16.48 -10.91
CA ARG A 192 6.81 17.64 -11.82
C ARG A 192 5.45 18.29 -12.06
N ASP A 193 4.43 17.48 -12.32
CA ASP A 193 3.15 17.93 -12.87
C ASP A 193 2.00 17.84 -11.86
N GLN A 194 2.25 17.29 -10.66
CA GLN A 194 1.23 17.11 -9.61
C GLN A 194 0.02 16.31 -10.11
N ARG A 195 0.28 15.31 -10.96
CA ARG A 195 -0.70 14.44 -11.62
C ARG A 195 -0.42 12.98 -11.33
N LEU A 196 -1.48 12.18 -11.29
CA LEU A 196 -1.41 10.73 -11.20
C LEU A 196 -1.55 10.13 -12.59
N VAL A 197 -0.45 9.59 -13.12
CA VAL A 197 -0.43 8.94 -14.44
C VAL A 197 0.14 7.54 -14.30
N GLY A 198 -0.72 6.54 -14.48
CA GLY A 198 -0.39 5.12 -14.43
C GLY A 198 0.60 4.74 -15.52
N GLN A 199 1.38 3.70 -15.25
CA GLN A 199 2.39 3.19 -16.17
C GLN A 199 1.81 2.41 -17.35
N TYR A 200 0.54 2.01 -17.29
CA TYR A 200 -0.12 1.21 -18.33
C TYR A 200 -1.30 1.95 -18.97
N GLN A 201 -1.58 1.63 -20.22
CA GLN A 201 -2.74 2.18 -20.95
C GLN A 201 -4.01 1.38 -20.69
N THR A 202 -3.89 0.09 -20.38
CA THR A 202 -5.04 -0.79 -20.14
C THR A 202 -4.95 -1.47 -18.78
N LEU A 203 -6.10 -1.85 -18.22
CA LEU A 203 -6.13 -2.63 -16.98
C LEU A 203 -5.50 -4.01 -17.17
N SER A 204 -5.68 -4.67 -18.32
CA SER A 204 -5.06 -5.99 -18.59
C SER A 204 -3.55 -5.97 -18.40
N GLN A 205 -2.88 -4.93 -18.93
CA GLN A 205 -1.43 -4.75 -18.73
C GLN A 205 -1.05 -4.64 -17.25
N HIS A 206 -1.86 -3.95 -16.44
CA HIS A 206 -1.62 -3.88 -15.01
C HIS A 206 -1.84 -5.22 -14.31
N ILE A 207 -2.93 -5.92 -14.61
CA ILE A 207 -3.26 -7.22 -14.02
C ILE A 207 -2.21 -8.28 -14.40
N GLU A 208 -1.71 -8.26 -15.64
CA GLU A 208 -0.71 -9.21 -16.13
C GLU A 208 0.72 -8.88 -15.67
N ALA A 209 0.96 -7.67 -15.16
CA ALA A 209 2.27 -7.24 -14.70
C ALA A 209 2.85 -8.19 -13.64
N GLY A 210 4.02 -8.77 -13.92
CA GLY A 210 4.71 -9.72 -13.05
C GLY A 210 3.99 -11.06 -12.87
N LEU A 211 2.88 -11.33 -13.57
CA LEU A 211 2.10 -12.56 -13.39
C LEU A 211 2.89 -13.81 -13.78
N GLU A 212 3.56 -13.77 -14.94
CA GLU A 212 4.40 -14.88 -15.42
C GLU A 212 5.57 -15.17 -14.45
N GLU A 213 6.23 -14.12 -13.96
CA GLU A 213 7.31 -14.25 -12.98
C GLU A 213 6.80 -14.82 -11.64
N ASP A 214 5.63 -14.36 -11.18
CA ASP A 214 5.01 -14.83 -9.95
C ASP A 214 4.63 -16.32 -10.05
N LEU A 215 4.01 -16.73 -11.17
CA LEU A 215 3.60 -18.11 -11.40
C LEU A 215 4.80 -19.04 -11.58
N GLY A 216 5.81 -18.62 -12.35
CA GLY A 216 7.06 -19.37 -12.52
C GLY A 216 7.76 -19.59 -11.19
N PHE A 217 7.90 -18.54 -10.37
CA PHE A 217 8.48 -18.68 -9.03
C PHE A 217 7.69 -19.66 -8.15
N LEU A 218 6.36 -19.58 -8.14
CA LEU A 218 5.53 -20.46 -7.32
C LEU A 218 5.61 -21.92 -7.75
N GLU A 219 5.68 -22.19 -9.05
CA GLU A 219 5.85 -23.53 -9.62
C GLU A 219 7.25 -24.08 -9.32
N ASP A 220 8.32 -23.32 -9.57
CA ASP A 220 9.71 -23.71 -9.30
C ASP A 220 9.93 -24.03 -7.82
N ARG A 221 9.21 -23.33 -6.93
CA ARG A 221 9.24 -23.54 -5.48
C ARG A 221 8.21 -24.56 -4.98
N GLN A 222 7.56 -25.27 -5.89
CA GLN A 222 6.56 -26.32 -5.63
C GLN A 222 5.44 -25.84 -4.69
N THR A 223 5.10 -24.56 -4.75
CA THR A 223 4.01 -23.96 -3.98
C THR A 223 2.68 -24.14 -4.69
N ILE A 224 2.70 -24.14 -6.03
CA ILE A 224 1.60 -24.56 -6.89
C ILE A 224 2.08 -25.64 -7.85
N THR A 225 1.15 -26.45 -8.36
CA THR A 225 1.41 -27.44 -9.41
C THR A 225 1.32 -26.83 -10.80
N SER A 226 1.90 -27.48 -11.81
CA SER A 226 1.74 -27.08 -13.22
C SER A 226 0.29 -27.04 -13.68
N SER A 227 -0.58 -27.88 -13.10
CA SER A 227 -2.02 -27.86 -13.38
C SER A 227 -2.70 -26.59 -12.84
N GLN A 228 -2.34 -26.20 -11.61
CA GLN A 228 -2.85 -24.97 -11.00
C GLN A 228 -2.34 -23.75 -11.76
N ARG A 229 -1.05 -23.70 -12.15
CA ARG A 229 -0.51 -22.63 -13.01
C ARG A 229 -1.31 -22.47 -14.30
N LYS A 230 -1.46 -23.57 -15.08
CA LYS A 230 -2.25 -23.56 -16.32
C LYS A 230 -3.71 -23.15 -16.10
N THR A 231 -4.27 -23.49 -14.94
CA THR A 231 -5.64 -23.07 -14.57
C THR A 231 -5.71 -21.57 -14.36
N VAL A 232 -4.75 -20.96 -13.66
CA VAL A 232 -4.66 -19.50 -13.50
C VAL A 232 -4.54 -18.81 -14.86
N GLU A 233 -3.58 -19.24 -15.69
CA GLU A 233 -3.36 -18.67 -17.04
C GLU A 233 -4.63 -18.77 -17.90
N ARG A 234 -5.30 -19.92 -17.88
CA ARG A 234 -6.57 -20.14 -18.59
C ARG A 234 -7.68 -19.22 -18.09
N LEU A 235 -7.78 -18.96 -16.78
CA LEU A 235 -8.79 -18.07 -16.22
C LEU A 235 -8.58 -16.63 -16.68
N PHE A 236 -7.36 -16.10 -16.63
CA PHE A 236 -7.08 -14.76 -17.14
C PHE A 236 -7.32 -14.66 -18.65
N GLY A 237 -6.92 -15.67 -19.43
CA GLY A 237 -7.20 -15.70 -20.87
C GLY A 237 -8.69 -15.76 -21.20
N LYS A 238 -9.45 -16.64 -20.52
CA LYS A 238 -10.89 -16.83 -20.75
C LYS A 238 -11.71 -15.60 -20.35
N HIS A 239 -11.29 -14.89 -19.30
CA HIS A 239 -12.01 -13.75 -18.73
C HIS A 239 -11.37 -12.40 -19.08
N ALA A 240 -10.54 -12.31 -20.13
CA ALA A 240 -9.85 -11.08 -20.54
C ALA A 240 -10.80 -9.91 -20.81
N SER A 241 -12.04 -10.16 -21.24
CA SER A 241 -13.06 -9.11 -21.43
C SER A 241 -13.43 -8.39 -20.14
N LEU A 242 -13.31 -9.04 -18.96
CA LEU A 242 -13.53 -8.41 -17.66
C LEU A 242 -12.45 -7.36 -17.32
N LEU A 243 -11.34 -7.36 -18.05
CA LEU A 243 -10.22 -6.41 -17.89
C LEU A 243 -10.33 -5.23 -18.86
N SER A 244 -11.40 -5.14 -19.63
CA SER A 244 -11.65 -4.04 -20.57
C SER A 244 -12.40 -2.90 -19.88
N LEU A 245 -11.65 -2.02 -19.23
CA LEU A 245 -12.18 -0.79 -18.63
C LEU A 245 -11.63 0.45 -19.34
N GLU A 246 -12.50 1.44 -19.52
CA GLU A 246 -12.14 2.70 -20.17
C GLU A 246 -11.51 3.70 -19.19
N THR A 247 -12.05 3.79 -17.96
CA THR A 247 -11.65 4.83 -17.00
C THR A 247 -11.11 4.20 -15.71
N PRO A 248 -9.84 4.45 -15.35
CA PRO A 248 -9.31 4.04 -14.06
C PRO A 248 -9.86 4.94 -12.94
N VAL A 249 -9.90 4.39 -11.74
CA VAL A 249 -10.03 5.16 -10.50
C VAL A 249 -8.75 5.04 -9.68
N LEU A 250 -8.50 6.00 -8.80
CA LEU A 250 -7.49 5.83 -7.76
C LEU A 250 -7.96 4.70 -6.83
N VAL A 251 -7.14 3.68 -6.66
CA VAL A 251 -7.33 2.57 -5.70
C VAL A 251 -6.23 2.71 -4.65
N HIS A 252 -6.59 2.71 -3.36
CA HIS A 252 -5.62 2.79 -2.27
C HIS A 252 -4.81 1.51 -2.16
N ASN A 253 -5.45 0.35 -2.40
CA ASN A 253 -4.80 -0.95 -2.60
C ASN A 253 -4.14 -1.57 -1.35
N ASP A 254 -4.28 -0.94 -0.18
CA ASP A 254 -3.78 -1.45 1.11
C ASP A 254 -4.64 -0.95 2.29
N ILE A 255 -5.95 -0.83 2.06
CA ILE A 255 -6.90 -0.51 3.14
C ILE A 255 -6.93 -1.66 4.14
N ALA A 256 -6.48 -1.39 5.36
CA ALA A 256 -6.46 -2.36 6.45
C ALA A 256 -6.50 -1.68 7.82
N ASP A 257 -6.70 -2.46 8.88
CA ASP A 257 -6.87 -1.95 10.25
C ASP A 257 -5.59 -1.31 10.82
N TRP A 258 -4.43 -1.72 10.31
CA TRP A 258 -3.14 -1.13 10.68
C TRP A 258 -2.83 0.17 9.92
N ASN A 259 -3.51 0.42 8.81
CA ASN A 259 -3.36 1.63 7.97
C ASN A 259 -4.51 2.64 8.16
N GLN A 260 -5.34 2.45 9.18
CA GLN A 260 -6.46 3.34 9.47
C GLN A 260 -6.39 3.82 10.91
N LEU A 261 -6.38 5.13 11.10
CA LEU A 261 -6.47 5.76 12.41
C LEU A 261 -7.93 5.98 12.81
N THR A 262 -8.22 5.79 14.10
CA THR A 262 -9.52 6.06 14.70
C THR A 262 -9.37 6.71 16.06
N ASP A 263 -10.30 7.60 16.39
CA ASP A 263 -10.49 8.15 17.74
C ASP A 263 -11.42 7.27 18.62
N GLY A 264 -11.83 6.11 18.09
CA GLY A 264 -12.80 5.21 18.73
C GLY A 264 -14.25 5.54 18.38
N LEU A 265 -14.53 6.61 17.62
CA LEU A 265 -15.86 6.98 17.13
C LEU A 265 -15.91 7.05 15.61
N ARG A 266 -14.83 7.49 14.97
CA ARG A 266 -14.74 7.62 13.52
C ARG A 266 -13.31 7.35 13.03
N ILE A 267 -13.19 7.01 11.75
CA ILE A 267 -11.90 7.02 11.08
C ILE A 267 -11.42 8.47 10.95
N THR A 268 -10.19 8.71 11.38
CA THR A 268 -9.51 10.01 11.42
C THR A 268 -8.33 10.07 10.47
N GLY A 269 -7.90 8.96 9.90
CA GLY A 269 -6.82 8.94 8.90
C GLY A 269 -6.76 7.64 8.11
N MET A 270 -6.80 7.75 6.78
CA MET A 270 -6.43 6.71 5.83
C MET A 270 -4.94 6.88 5.49
N MET A 271 -4.11 5.96 5.94
CA MET A 271 -2.65 6.08 5.93
C MET A 271 -2.01 5.11 4.92
N ASP A 272 -0.74 5.34 4.63
CA ASP A 272 0.10 4.47 3.80
C ASP A 272 -0.41 4.27 2.36
N TRP A 273 -0.06 5.20 1.48
CA TRP A 273 -0.50 5.22 0.09
C TRP A 273 0.55 4.61 -0.85
N ASP A 274 1.50 3.86 -0.30
CA ASP A 274 2.68 3.37 -1.02
C ASP A 274 2.34 2.28 -2.06
N GLU A 275 1.17 1.65 -1.97
CA GLU A 275 0.65 0.65 -2.91
C GLU A 275 -0.45 1.21 -3.83
N CYS A 276 -0.80 2.50 -3.76
CA CYS A 276 -1.93 3.04 -4.54
C CYS A 276 -1.69 2.96 -6.06
N VAL A 277 -2.73 2.70 -6.84
CA VAL A 277 -2.67 2.48 -8.30
C VAL A 277 -3.87 3.10 -9.02
N GLY A 278 -3.75 3.28 -10.33
CA GLY A 278 -4.90 3.45 -11.21
C GLY A 278 -5.51 2.09 -11.53
N GLY A 279 -6.78 1.86 -11.22
CA GLY A 279 -7.36 0.52 -11.31
C GLY A 279 -8.88 0.49 -11.45
N ASP A 280 -9.42 -0.71 -11.30
CA ASP A 280 -10.86 -0.94 -11.14
C ASP A 280 -11.23 -0.76 -9.65
N PRO A 281 -12.33 -0.06 -9.30
CA PRO A 281 -12.80 0.00 -7.91
C PRO A 281 -12.98 -1.36 -7.22
N VAL A 282 -13.27 -2.42 -7.97
CA VAL A 282 -13.43 -3.79 -7.45
C VAL A 282 -12.11 -4.37 -6.94
N MET A 283 -10.95 -3.89 -7.42
CA MET A 283 -9.65 -4.30 -6.92
C MET A 283 -9.50 -4.03 -5.41
N GLU A 284 -10.03 -2.90 -4.93
CA GLU A 284 -10.01 -2.56 -3.49
C GLU A 284 -10.77 -3.60 -2.66
N LEU A 285 -11.94 -4.05 -3.15
CA LEU A 285 -12.75 -5.09 -2.49
C LEU A 285 -11.97 -6.41 -2.45
N SER A 286 -11.37 -6.79 -3.57
CA SER A 286 -10.58 -8.02 -3.67
C SER A 286 -9.38 -8.00 -2.74
N ALA A 287 -8.63 -6.89 -2.69
CA ALA A 287 -7.50 -6.71 -1.77
C ALA A 287 -7.97 -6.78 -0.30
N TYR A 288 -9.03 -6.05 0.05
CA TYR A 288 -9.60 -6.04 1.41
C TYR A 288 -10.05 -7.43 1.87
N SER A 289 -10.66 -8.22 0.98
CA SER A 289 -11.16 -9.57 1.27
C SER A 289 -10.07 -10.57 1.68
N LEU A 290 -8.81 -10.29 1.39
CA LEU A 290 -7.69 -11.15 1.79
C LEU A 290 -7.34 -11.03 3.28
N PHE A 291 -7.85 -9.99 3.94
CA PHE A 291 -7.59 -9.72 5.35
C PHE A 291 -8.84 -9.86 6.22
N PHE A 292 -10.03 -9.70 5.64
CA PHE A 292 -11.29 -9.62 6.37
C PHE A 292 -12.36 -10.55 5.80
N GLY A 293 -13.12 -11.17 6.69
CA GLY A 293 -14.20 -12.10 6.35
C GLY A 293 -15.47 -11.43 5.83
N GLU A 294 -16.44 -12.27 5.49
CA GLU A 294 -17.69 -11.88 4.82
C GLU A 294 -18.49 -10.79 5.55
N GLU A 295 -18.62 -10.88 6.87
CA GLU A 295 -19.36 -9.91 7.67
C GLU A 295 -18.81 -8.48 7.50
N ARG A 296 -17.48 -8.33 7.54
CA ARG A 296 -16.82 -7.03 7.32
C ARG A 296 -16.92 -6.58 5.86
N MET A 297 -16.86 -7.51 4.91
CA MET A 297 -17.11 -7.20 3.50
C MET A 297 -18.50 -6.59 3.30
N GLN A 298 -19.53 -7.14 3.95
CA GLN A 298 -20.90 -6.62 3.86
C GLN A 298 -21.00 -5.18 4.37
N TRP A 299 -20.40 -4.88 5.52
CA TRP A 299 -20.39 -3.51 6.07
C TRP A 299 -19.58 -2.54 5.21
N PHE A 300 -18.46 -2.98 4.66
CA PHE A 300 -17.65 -2.18 3.74
C PHE A 300 -18.46 -1.84 2.49
N ILE A 301 -19.08 -2.83 1.86
CA ILE A 301 -19.94 -2.65 0.68
C ILE A 301 -21.12 -1.73 1.00
N GLN A 302 -21.78 -1.93 2.15
CA GLN A 302 -22.86 -1.06 2.61
C GLN A 302 -22.44 0.41 2.61
N GLY A 303 -21.29 0.73 3.23
CA GLY A 303 -20.78 2.09 3.27
C GLY A 303 -20.32 2.64 1.92
N TYR A 304 -19.74 1.77 1.10
CA TYR A 304 -19.34 2.12 -0.27
C TYR A 304 -20.55 2.55 -1.11
N GLU A 305 -21.63 1.80 -1.04
CA GLU A 305 -22.87 2.01 -1.81
C GLU A 305 -23.71 3.21 -1.39
N GLU A 306 -23.37 3.85 -0.28
CA GLU A 306 -23.92 5.15 0.09
C GLU A 306 -23.40 6.29 -0.79
N VAL A 307 -22.21 6.11 -1.39
CA VAL A 307 -21.57 7.13 -2.25
C VAL A 307 -21.60 6.69 -3.70
N ARG A 308 -21.32 5.41 -3.98
CA ARG A 308 -21.22 4.87 -5.35
C ARG A 308 -21.76 3.46 -5.44
N LYS A 309 -22.58 3.19 -6.46
CA LYS A 309 -23.05 1.83 -6.74
C LYS A 309 -21.92 0.97 -7.31
N LEU A 310 -21.82 -0.25 -6.79
CA LEU A 310 -21.05 -1.32 -7.43
C LEU A 310 -21.97 -1.94 -8.48
N GLY A 311 -21.57 -1.89 -9.76
CA GLY A 311 -22.31 -2.53 -10.85
C GLY A 311 -22.23 -4.05 -10.77
N ASP A 312 -22.17 -4.76 -11.90
CA ASP A 312 -21.81 -6.18 -11.85
C ASP A 312 -20.31 -6.34 -11.54
N TRP A 313 -19.98 -6.86 -10.36
CA TRP A 313 -18.61 -6.88 -9.84
C TRP A 313 -18.11 -8.28 -9.47
N ARG A 314 -18.98 -9.29 -9.41
CA ARG A 314 -18.66 -10.59 -8.79
C ARG A 314 -17.55 -11.34 -9.52
N GLU A 315 -17.65 -11.47 -10.85
CA GLU A 315 -16.61 -12.16 -11.61
C GLU A 315 -15.27 -11.40 -11.59
N ARG A 316 -15.32 -10.07 -11.71
CA ARG A 316 -14.12 -9.21 -11.57
C ARG A 316 -13.48 -9.38 -10.21
N PHE A 317 -14.27 -9.42 -9.15
CA PHE A 317 -13.79 -9.61 -7.79
C PHE A 317 -13.03 -10.92 -7.61
N GLU A 318 -13.58 -12.04 -8.11
CA GLU A 318 -12.90 -13.34 -8.00
C GLU A 318 -11.64 -13.39 -8.87
N LEU A 319 -11.66 -12.78 -10.06
CA LEU A 319 -10.48 -12.70 -10.93
C LEU A 319 -9.36 -11.84 -10.32
N TYR A 320 -9.68 -10.68 -9.75
CA TYR A 320 -8.69 -9.84 -9.06
C TYR A 320 -8.22 -10.48 -7.77
N LYS A 321 -9.11 -11.13 -7.01
CA LYS A 321 -8.74 -11.89 -5.81
C LYS A 321 -7.73 -12.98 -6.17
N LEU A 322 -7.92 -13.70 -7.28
CA LEU A 322 -6.92 -14.64 -7.80
C LEU A 322 -5.58 -13.97 -8.07
N ARG A 323 -5.57 -12.80 -8.72
CA ARG A 323 -4.34 -12.06 -9.00
C ARG A 323 -3.59 -11.68 -7.72
N TYR A 324 -4.29 -11.15 -6.71
CA TYR A 324 -3.68 -10.82 -5.42
C TYR A 324 -3.21 -12.07 -4.66
N LEU A 325 -3.96 -13.18 -4.72
CA LEU A 325 -3.56 -14.45 -4.11
C LEU A 325 -2.23 -14.95 -4.69
N VAL A 326 -2.05 -14.90 -6.02
CA VAL A 326 -0.78 -15.24 -6.67
C VAL A 326 0.37 -14.38 -6.11
N SER A 327 0.22 -13.05 -6.08
CA SER A 327 1.28 -12.19 -5.55
C SER A 327 1.54 -12.37 -4.05
N LYS A 328 0.50 -12.59 -3.24
CA LYS A 328 0.65 -12.81 -1.79
C LYS A 328 1.26 -14.18 -1.48
N LEU A 329 0.93 -15.21 -2.25
CA LEU A 329 1.58 -16.52 -2.15
C LEU A 329 3.06 -16.41 -2.49
N HIS A 330 3.42 -15.71 -3.59
CA HIS A 330 4.83 -15.46 -3.93
C HIS A 330 5.52 -14.73 -2.77
N LEU A 331 4.98 -13.61 -2.31
CA LEU A 331 5.56 -12.84 -1.19
C LEU A 331 5.80 -13.70 0.05
N ARG A 332 4.80 -14.46 0.48
CA ARG A 332 4.87 -15.31 1.67
C ARG A 332 5.89 -16.43 1.49
N LYS A 333 5.91 -17.08 0.32
CA LYS A 333 6.91 -18.11 0.00
C LYS A 333 8.32 -17.54 -0.06
N LYS A 334 8.52 -16.37 -0.65
CA LYS A 334 9.82 -15.67 -0.67
C LYS A 334 10.30 -15.35 0.75
N ARG A 335 9.41 -14.89 1.64
CA ARG A 335 9.72 -14.64 3.06
C ARG A 335 10.04 -15.92 3.82
N SER A 336 9.34 -17.03 3.54
CA SER A 336 9.60 -18.31 4.21
C SER A 336 10.97 -18.90 3.88
N LEU A 337 11.66 -18.42 2.83
CA LEU A 337 13.04 -18.82 2.52
C LEU A 337 14.07 -18.24 3.51
N VAL A 338 13.72 -17.19 4.26
CA VAL A 338 14.64 -16.51 5.19
C VAL A 338 14.15 -16.50 6.64
N SER A 339 12.84 -16.60 6.86
CA SER A 339 12.25 -16.73 8.19
C SER A 339 11.03 -17.62 8.03
N ASP A 340 11.16 -18.90 8.35
CA ASP A 340 10.04 -19.83 8.38
C ASP A 340 9.37 -19.76 9.76
N SER A 341 8.06 -19.64 9.78
CA SER A 341 7.28 -19.54 11.02
C SER A 341 5.92 -20.20 10.83
N GLU A 342 5.33 -20.65 11.94
CA GLU A 342 3.99 -21.23 11.93
C GLU A 342 2.95 -20.27 11.32
N PHE A 343 3.07 -18.98 11.65
CA PHE A 343 2.27 -17.93 11.05
C PHE A 343 2.41 -17.87 9.53
N LEU A 344 3.64 -17.90 8.99
CA LEU A 344 3.85 -17.87 7.54
C LEU A 344 3.31 -19.13 6.85
N ARG A 345 3.45 -20.30 7.47
CA ARG A 345 2.89 -21.55 6.96
C ARG A 345 1.36 -21.51 6.94
N SER A 346 0.72 -21.00 8.00
CA SER A 346 -0.74 -20.91 8.08
C SER A 346 -1.32 -19.95 7.03
N VAL A 347 -0.70 -18.79 6.83
CA VAL A 347 -1.15 -17.85 5.78
C VAL A 347 -0.85 -18.34 4.35
N LEU A 348 0.18 -19.19 4.16
CA LEU A 348 0.40 -19.88 2.88
C LEU A 348 -0.71 -20.90 2.61
N ALA A 349 -1.01 -21.77 3.59
CA ALA A 349 -2.08 -22.76 3.48
C ALA A 349 -3.43 -22.11 3.19
N ARG A 350 -3.81 -21.07 3.95
CA ARG A 350 -5.05 -20.33 3.73
C ARG A 350 -5.10 -19.67 2.34
N GLY A 351 -3.97 -19.21 1.82
CA GLY A 351 -3.89 -18.64 0.47
C GLY A 351 -4.17 -19.67 -0.64
N LEU A 352 -3.68 -20.90 -0.46
CA LEU A 352 -3.93 -22.01 -1.40
C LEU A 352 -5.38 -22.50 -1.35
N GLU A 353 -5.97 -22.56 -0.15
CA GLU A 353 -7.41 -22.82 0.01
C GLU A 353 -8.25 -21.74 -0.67
N ALA A 354 -7.94 -20.46 -0.45
CA ALA A 354 -8.65 -19.36 -1.10
C ALA A 354 -8.50 -19.38 -2.63
N MET A 355 -7.35 -19.81 -3.16
CA MET A 355 -7.18 -20.04 -4.60
C MET A 355 -8.11 -21.15 -5.11
N THR A 356 -8.29 -22.22 -4.32
CA THR A 356 -9.18 -23.34 -4.66
C THR A 356 -10.66 -22.92 -4.60
N GLU A 357 -11.03 -22.04 -3.68
CA GLU A 357 -12.37 -21.42 -3.63
C GLU A 357 -12.65 -20.62 -4.92
N VAL A 358 -11.68 -19.85 -5.42
CA VAL A 358 -11.82 -19.13 -6.70
C VAL A 358 -11.97 -20.10 -7.88
N PHE A 359 -11.19 -21.19 -7.92
CA PHE A 359 -11.34 -22.21 -8.97
C PHE A 359 -12.73 -22.86 -8.93
N THR A 360 -13.25 -23.13 -7.73
CA THR A 360 -14.59 -23.65 -7.52
C THR A 360 -15.66 -22.67 -8.03
N TYR A 361 -15.50 -21.37 -7.77
CA TYR A 361 -16.39 -20.34 -8.30
C TYR A 361 -16.46 -20.38 -9.84
N PHE A 362 -15.30 -20.50 -10.50
CA PHE A 362 -15.22 -20.60 -11.96
C PHE A 362 -15.48 -22.01 -12.51
N ARG A 363 -15.75 -23.00 -11.65
CA ARG A 363 -16.03 -24.40 -11.99
C ARG A 363 -14.89 -25.07 -12.77
N VAL A 364 -13.66 -24.86 -12.34
CA VAL A 364 -12.42 -25.39 -12.98
C VAL A 364 -11.53 -26.17 -12.04
#